data_AF-A0A4R4L1A0-F1
#
_entry.id   AF-A0A4R4L1A0-F1
#
_cell.length_a   1.000
_cell.length_b   1.000
_cell.length_c   1.000
_cell.angle_alpha   90.00
_cell.angle_beta   90.00
_cell.angle_gamma   90.00
#
_symmetry.space_group_name_H-M   'P 1'
#
loop_
_entity.id
_entity.type
_entity.pdbx_description
1 polymer ?
#
loop_
_entity_poly.entity_id
_entity_poly.type
_entity_poly.pdbx_seq_one_letter_code
_entity_poly.pdbx_strand_id
1 'polypeptide(L)'
;MTVRPVLRLRPAQDRVPVPKPLDISSDQTTWDWGSTIGHLGAGDQIAGLAHLRRTGRLGAGQLCALVGAGGGFSWSVAVLEVSEEASASSE
;
A
#
# COMPACT_ATOMS: atom_id res chain seq x y z
N MET A 1 5.53 -9.86 -23.61
CA MET A 1 5.66 -9.90 -22.14
C MET A 1 4.53 -9.04 -21.58
N THR A 2 3.45 -9.68 -21.11
CA THR A 2 2.17 -8.98 -20.85
C THR A 2 2.08 -8.59 -19.38
N VAL A 3 2.20 -7.30 -19.10
CA VAL A 3 1.96 -6.75 -17.76
C VAL A 3 0.45 -6.81 -17.49
N ARG A 4 0.04 -7.55 -16.46
CA ARG A 4 -1.36 -7.65 -16.04
C ARG A 4 -1.62 -6.50 -15.06
N PRO A 5 -2.64 -5.64 -15.28
CA PRO A 5 -3.00 -4.63 -14.31
C PRO A 5 -3.55 -5.32 -13.05
N VAL A 6 -2.95 -5.03 -11.90
CA VAL A 6 -3.49 -5.34 -10.58
C VAL A 6 -4.60 -4.33 -10.32
N LEU A 7 -5.80 -4.62 -10.85
CA LEU A 7 -7.13 -4.34 -10.30
C LEU A 7 -8.14 -4.33 -11.47
N ARG A 8 -8.90 -5.42 -11.63
CA ARG A 8 -10.18 -5.40 -12.37
C ARG A 8 -11.29 -5.58 -11.34
N LEU A 9 -12.03 -4.50 -11.07
CA LEU A 9 -13.28 -4.59 -10.31
C LEU A 9 -14.32 -5.32 -11.19
N ARG A 10 -14.84 -6.46 -10.73
CA ARG A 10 -16.01 -7.12 -11.33
C ARG A 10 -17.27 -6.67 -10.58
N PRO A 11 -18.43 -6.53 -11.25
CA PRO A 11 -19.67 -6.32 -10.54
C PRO A 11 -20.03 -7.58 -9.75
N ALA A 12 -20.34 -7.40 -8.47
CA ALA A 12 -20.71 -8.47 -7.57
C ALA A 12 -22.01 -9.14 -8.02
N GLN A 13 -21.98 -10.44 -8.26
CA GLN A 13 -23.19 -11.27 -8.37
C GLN A 13 -23.28 -12.15 -7.11
N ASP A 14 -24.39 -11.96 -6.38
CA ASP A 14 -25.10 -12.90 -5.50
C ASP A 14 -24.39 -13.50 -4.28
N ARG A 15 -24.10 -12.64 -3.30
CA ARG A 15 -24.05 -12.93 -1.85
C ARG A 15 -24.01 -11.57 -1.15
N VAL A 16 -24.82 -11.29 -0.12
CA VAL A 16 -24.65 -10.05 0.67
C VAL A 16 -23.39 -10.23 1.53
N PRO A 17 -22.24 -9.65 1.18
CA PRO A 17 -21.05 -9.75 1.99
C PRO A 17 -21.17 -8.67 3.06
N VAL A 18 -20.77 -8.95 4.30
CA VAL A 18 -20.40 -7.84 5.19
C VAL A 18 -19.25 -7.13 4.47
N PRO A 19 -19.38 -5.85 4.04
CA PRO A 19 -18.35 -5.24 3.23
C PRO A 19 -17.11 -5.14 4.09
N LYS A 20 -16.06 -5.86 3.73
CA LYS A 20 -14.73 -5.55 4.24
C LYS A 20 -14.47 -4.11 3.77
N PRO A 21 -14.26 -3.12 4.67
CA PRO A 21 -14.44 -1.70 4.34
C PRO A 21 -13.70 -1.19 3.10
N LEU A 22 -12.63 -1.87 2.68
CA LEU A 22 -11.83 -1.51 1.52
C LEU A 22 -11.74 -2.63 0.46
N ASP A 23 -12.29 -3.83 0.70
CA ASP A 23 -12.14 -5.00 -0.18
C ASP A 23 -10.69 -5.31 -0.60
N ILE A 24 -9.74 -5.13 0.33
CA ILE A 24 -8.30 -5.37 0.14
C ILE A 24 -7.89 -6.70 0.81
N SER A 25 -7.05 -7.47 0.12
CA SER A 25 -6.45 -8.70 0.63
C SER A 25 -5.12 -8.43 1.35
N SER A 26 -4.71 -9.28 2.30
CA SER A 26 -3.52 -9.04 3.13
C SER A 26 -2.22 -8.96 2.31
N ASP A 27 -2.12 -9.67 1.19
CA ASP A 27 -1.00 -9.65 0.25
C ASP A 27 -0.85 -8.31 -0.50
N GLN A 28 -1.91 -7.49 -0.53
CA GLN A 28 -1.89 -6.11 -1.03
C GLN A 28 -1.49 -5.10 0.07
N THR A 29 -1.14 -5.57 1.27
CA THR A 29 -0.74 -4.73 2.40
C THR A 29 0.64 -5.12 2.92
N THR A 30 1.09 -4.40 3.95
CA THR A 30 2.30 -4.74 4.72
C THR A 30 2.02 -5.74 5.84
N TRP A 31 0.81 -6.30 5.97
CA TRP A 31 0.40 -7.16 7.09
C TRP A 31 1.36 -8.34 7.37
N ASP A 32 1.74 -9.08 6.33
CA ASP A 32 2.64 -10.25 6.47
C ASP A 32 3.99 -9.90 7.11
N TRP A 33 4.45 -8.66 6.91
CA TRP A 33 5.66 -8.15 7.55
C TRP A 33 5.35 -7.45 8.88
N GLY A 34 4.41 -6.52 8.92
CA GLY A 34 4.11 -5.68 10.09
C GLY A 34 3.65 -6.49 11.30
N SER A 35 2.94 -7.60 11.08
CA SER A 35 2.55 -8.53 12.16
C SER A 35 3.74 -9.18 12.88
N THR A 36 4.93 -9.19 12.28
CA THR A 36 6.18 -9.70 12.89
C THR A 36 6.97 -8.61 13.64
N ILE A 37 6.63 -7.33 13.45
CA ILE A 37 7.36 -6.17 14.00
C ILE A 37 6.58 -5.55 15.16
N GLY A 38 5.25 -5.58 15.10
CA GLY A 38 4.38 -4.89 16.06
C GLY A 38 4.14 -3.42 15.68
N HIS A 39 3.37 -2.73 16.52
CA HIS A 39 2.97 -1.34 16.28
C HIS A 39 4.09 -0.37 16.66
N LEU A 40 4.57 0.41 15.68
CA LEU A 40 5.62 1.42 15.82
C LEU A 40 5.03 2.83 16.04
N GLY A 41 3.77 2.94 16.43
CA GLY A 41 3.09 4.22 16.58
C GLY A 41 2.97 4.95 15.24
N ALA A 42 3.32 6.24 15.23
CA ALA A 42 3.38 7.04 14.02
C ALA A 42 4.47 6.59 13.01
N GLY A 43 5.31 5.61 13.37
CA GLY A 43 6.34 5.06 12.50
C GLY A 43 5.84 4.01 11.51
N ASP A 44 4.63 3.48 11.67
CA ASP A 44 4.12 2.34 10.88
C ASP A 44 4.16 2.60 9.36
N GLN A 45 3.74 3.79 8.93
CA GLN A 45 3.63 4.14 7.52
C GLN A 45 5.02 4.26 6.86
N ILE A 46 5.97 4.88 7.57
CA ILE A 46 7.33 5.09 7.06
C ILE A 46 8.10 3.76 7.02
N ALA A 47 7.98 2.95 8.07
CA ALA A 47 8.63 1.64 8.13
C ALA A 47 8.03 0.68 7.08
N GLY A 48 6.71 0.70 6.89
CA GLY A 48 6.02 -0.04 5.84
C GLY A 48 6.45 0.36 4.43
N LEU A 49 6.55 1.66 4.16
CA LEU A 49 7.02 2.17 2.86
C LEU A 49 8.47 1.73 2.59
N ALA A 50 9.35 1.85 3.59
CA ALA A 50 10.74 1.40 3.48
C ALA A 50 10.84 -0.11 3.22
N HIS A 51 10.00 -0.92 3.88
CA HIS A 51 9.92 -2.35 3.62
C HIS A 51 9.50 -2.65 2.17
N LEU A 52 8.44 -2.01 1.68
CA LEU A 52 7.93 -2.22 0.31
C LEU A 52 8.98 -1.85 -0.74
N ARG A 53 9.71 -0.74 -0.54
CA ARG A 53 10.82 -0.34 -1.43
C ARG A 53 11.97 -1.32 -1.40
N ARG A 54 12.49 -1.66 -0.22
CA ARG A 54 13.65 -2.55 -0.06
C ARG A 54 13.41 -3.96 -0.62
N THR A 55 12.16 -4.42 -0.59
CA THR A 55 11.77 -5.75 -1.10
C THR A 55 11.35 -5.75 -2.56
N GLY A 56 11.34 -4.57 -3.23
CA GLY A 56 10.89 -4.45 -4.62
C GLY A 56 9.38 -4.69 -4.79
N ARG A 57 8.60 -4.70 -3.72
CA ARG A 57 7.12 -4.84 -3.75
C ARG A 57 6.41 -3.56 -4.17
N LEU A 58 7.15 -2.44 -4.28
CA LEU A 58 6.66 -1.16 -4.77
C LEU A 58 7.68 -0.53 -5.73
N GLY A 59 7.40 -0.63 -7.03
CA GLY A 59 8.20 -0.16 -8.16
C GLY A 59 7.62 1.06 -8.86
N ALA A 60 8.32 1.55 -9.90
CA ALA A 60 7.94 2.75 -10.66
C ALA A 60 6.57 2.69 -11.33
N GLY A 61 5.87 3.82 -11.30
CA GLY A 61 4.50 4.00 -11.78
C GLY A 61 3.43 3.31 -10.91
N GLN A 62 3.80 2.64 -9.81
CA GLN A 62 2.84 2.04 -8.90
C GLN A 62 2.39 3.04 -7.84
N LEU A 63 1.11 2.92 -7.46
CA LEU A 63 0.51 3.70 -6.38
C LEU A 63 0.55 2.95 -5.06
N CYS A 64 0.80 3.67 -3.97
CA CYS A 64 0.76 3.16 -2.61
C CYS A 64 -0.05 4.11 -1.71
N ALA A 65 -1.01 3.58 -0.98
CA ALA A 65 -1.73 4.33 0.05
C ALA A 65 -1.07 4.12 1.42
N LEU A 66 -0.66 5.21 2.05
CA LEU A 66 -0.28 5.23 3.46
C LEU A 66 -1.53 5.56 4.27
N VAL A 67 -1.89 4.69 5.21
CA VAL A 67 -3.08 4.83 6.05
C VAL A 67 -2.66 4.91 7.51
N GLY A 68 -3.09 5.97 8.20
CA GLY A 68 -2.79 6.19 9.61
C GLY A 68 -4.03 6.60 10.40
N ALA A 69 -4.04 6.20 11.67
CA ALA A 69 -5.03 6.61 12.65
C ALA A 69 -4.32 6.89 13.98
N GLY A 70 -4.72 7.96 14.65
CA GLY A 70 -4.21 8.36 15.96
C GLY A 70 -5.34 8.61 16.95
N GLY A 71 -5.06 8.39 18.24
CA GLY A 71 -6.02 8.65 19.31
C GLY A 71 -6.43 10.13 19.36
N GLY A 72 -7.73 10.41 19.48
CA GLY A 72 -8.27 11.77 19.38
C GLY A 72 -9.75 11.85 19.03
N PHE A 73 -10.21 11.55 17.80
CA PHE A 73 -9.60 10.73 16.74
C PHE A 73 -9.17 11.56 15.52
N SER A 74 -8.10 11.13 14.86
CA SER A 74 -7.67 11.65 13.56
C SER A 74 -7.25 10.51 12.65
N TRP A 75 -7.66 10.60 11.39
CA TRP A 75 -7.26 9.69 10.32
C TRP A 75 -6.55 10.48 9.25
N SER A 76 -5.50 9.88 8.68
CA SER A 76 -4.73 10.49 7.60
C SER A 76 -4.46 9.45 6.54
N VAL A 77 -4.63 9.85 5.28
CA VAL A 77 -4.33 9.03 4.11
C VAL A 77 -3.50 9.86 3.15
N ALA A 78 -2.41 9.27 2.67
CA ALA A 78 -1.61 9.84 1.58
C ALA A 78 -1.49 8.79 0.47
N VAL A 79 -1.75 9.18 -0.78
CA VAL A 79 -1.51 8.34 -1.95
C VAL A 79 -0.22 8.81 -2.60
N LEU A 80 0.73 7.88 -2.73
CA LEU A 80 2.03 8.12 -3.31
C LEU A 80 2.12 7.41 -4.65
N GLU A 81 2.68 8.08 -5.65
CA GLU A 81 3.19 7.44 -6.86
C GLU A 81 4.70 7.29 -6.75
N VAL A 82 5.22 6.12 -7.10
CA VAL A 82 6.65 5.97 -7.29
C VAL A 82 7.05 6.56 -8.63
N SER A 83 7.85 7.63 -8.61
CA SER A 83 8.50 8.10 -9.82
C SER A 83 9.58 7.12 -10.28
N GLU A 84 9.87 7.14 -11.58
CA GLU A 84 11.16 6.64 -12.05
C GLU A 84 12.29 7.42 -11.36
N GLU A 85 13.40 6.72 -11.11
CA GLU A 85 14.60 7.38 -10.63
C GLU A 85 15.06 8.33 -11.74
N ALA A 86 15.11 9.62 -11.45
CA ALA A 86 15.69 10.56 -12.37
C ALA A 86 17.16 10.18 -12.52
N SER A 87 17.53 9.61 -13.66
CA SER A 87 18.94 9.45 -14.03
C SER A 87 19.54 10.85 -13.93
N ALA A 88 20.38 11.08 -12.93
CA ALA A 88 21.10 12.34 -12.80
C ALA A 88 21.82 12.56 -14.12
N SER A 89 21.38 13.57 -14.88
CA SER A 89 22.11 14.02 -16.04
C SER A 89 23.49 14.39 -15.52
N SER A 90 24.49 13.59 -15.88
CA SER A 90 25.88 13.91 -15.55
C SER A 90 26.21 15.19 -16.32
N GLU A 91 26.44 16.28 -15.58
CA GLU A 91 27.15 17.47 -16.09
C GLU A 91 28.65 17.17 -16.23
#